data_AF-A0A4R3XGL4-F1
#
_entry.id   AF-A0A4R3XGL4-F1
#
_cell.length_a   1.000
_cell.length_b   1.000
_cell.length_c   1.000
_cell.angle_alpha   90.00
_cell.angle_beta   90.00
_cell.angle_gamma   90.00
#
_symmetry.space_group_name_H-M   'P 1'
#
loop_
_entity.id
_entity.type
_entity.pdbx_description
1 polymer ?
#
loop_
_entity_poly.entity_id
_entity_poly.type
_entity_poly.pdbx_seq_one_letter_code
_entity_poly.pdbx_strand_id
1 'polypeptide(L)' 'MGTSVLISILITFLVIVLVLYLIARLPIDGRAKQIARIIVILIGIISLLKYLAVF' A
#
# COMPACT_ATOMS: atom_id res chain seq x y z
N MET A 1 -1.06 -25.13 -0.10
CA MET A 1 -0.96 -24.02 0.86
C MET A 1 -0.01 -22.90 0.42
N GLY A 2 1.12 -23.16 -0.25
CA GLY A 2 2.04 -22.09 -0.70
C GLY A 2 1.57 -21.24 -1.90
N THR A 3 0.79 -21.81 -2.81
CA THR A 3 0.28 -21.10 -4.01
C THR A 3 -0.75 -20.01 -3.67
N SER A 4 -1.62 -20.25 -2.67
CA SER A 4 -2.59 -19.25 -2.21
C SER A 4 -1.95 -18.05 -1.52
N VAL A 5 -0.81 -18.25 -0.84
CA VAL A 5 -0.03 -17.17 -0.23
C VAL A 5 0.61 -16.29 -1.30
N LEU A 6 1.22 -16.91 -2.31
CA LEU A 6 1.79 -16.19 -3.45
C LEU A 6 0.75 -15.35 -4.19
N ILE A 7 -0.44 -15.92 -4.44
CA ILE A 7 -1.55 -15.20 -5.08
C ILE A 7 -2.01 -14.01 -4.22
N SER A 8 -2.12 -14.18 -2.91
CA SER A 8 -2.51 -13.10 -1.99
C SER A 8 -1.50 -11.95 -2.00
N ILE A 9 -0.19 -12.26 -1.98
CA ILE A 9 0.87 -11.26 -2.06
C ILE A 9 0.81 -10.52 -3.40
N LEU A 10 0.61 -11.24 -4.50
CA LEU A 10 0.53 -10.67 -5.85
C LEU A 10 -0.66 -9.72 -6.00
N ILE A 11 -1.83 -10.11 -5.48
CA ILE A 11 -3.04 -9.27 -5.49
C ILE A 11 -2.83 -8.03 -4.61
N THR A 12 -2.26 -8.19 -3.41
CA THR A 12 -1.98 -7.07 -2.51
C THR A 12 -1.03 -6.06 -3.16
N PHE A 13 0.02 -6.56 -3.81
CA PHE A 13 0.96 -5.72 -4.55
C PHE A 13 0.28 -4.98 -5.70
N LEU A 14 -0.54 -5.67 -6.48
CA LEU A 14 -1.30 -5.08 -7.58
C LEU A 14 -2.22 -3.96 -7.10
N VAL A 15 -2.98 -4.19 -6.02
CA VAL A 15 -3.90 -3.21 -5.44
C VAL A 15 -3.15 -1.95 -4.96
N ILE A 16 -2.01 -2.12 -4.28
CA ILE A 16 -1.19 -0.99 -3.80
C ILE A 16 -0.67 -0.16 -4.97
N VAL A 17 -0.12 -0.80 -6.01
CA VAL A 17 0.37 -0.10 -7.20
C VAL A 17 -0.76 0.63 -7.92
N LEU A 18 -1.94 0.03 -8.02
CA LEU A 18 -3.10 0.65 -8.67
C LEU A 18 -3.55 1.91 -7.91
N VAL A 19 -3.64 1.84 -6.59
CA VAL A 19 -4.00 2.98 -5.73
C VAL A 19 -2.97 4.10 -5.85
N LEU A 20 -1.68 3.76 -5.81
CA LEU A 20 -0.60 4.74 -5.99
C LEU A 20 -0.62 5.38 -7.38
N TYR A 21 -0.88 4.60 -8.42
CA TYR A 21 -0.99 5.09 -9.79
C TYR A 21 -2.18 6.06 -9.95
N LEU A 22 -3.34 5.72 -9.37
CA LEU A 22 -4.50 6.61 -9.30
C LEU A 22 -4.17 7.92 -8.59
N ILE A 23 -3.54 7.87 -7.42
CA ILE A 23 -3.12 9.06 -6.66
C ILE A 23 -2.11 9.91 -7.46
N ALA A 24 -1.21 9.27 -8.22
CA ALA A 24 -0.21 9.96 -9.02
C ALA A 24 -0.80 10.66 -10.25
N ARG A 25 -1.81 10.04 -10.88
CA ARG A 25 -2.51 10.53 -12.08
C ARG A 25 -3.61 11.53 -11.77
N LEU A 26 -4.20 11.50 -10.58
CA LEU A 26 -5.15 12.54 -10.21
C LEU A 26 -4.39 13.89 -10.11
N PRO A 27 -4.91 14.95 -10.74
CA PRO A 27 -4.39 16.30 -10.59
C PRO A 27 -4.80 16.86 -9.22
N ILE A 28 -4.25 16.29 -8.15
CA ILE A 28 -4.50 16.72 -6.77
C ILE A 28 -3.43 17.73 -6.36
N ASP A 29 -3.83 18.72 -5.57
CA ASP A 29 -2.96 19.71 -4.96
C ASP A 29 -1.72 19.07 -4.30
N GLY A 30 -0.57 19.76 -4.37
CA GLY A 30 0.69 19.27 -3.83
C GLY A 30 0.60 18.87 -2.35
N ARG A 31 -0.27 19.54 -1.57
CA ARG A 31 -0.55 19.20 -0.17
C ARG A 31 -1.31 17.88 -0.03
N ALA A 32 -2.31 17.64 -0.87
CA ALA A 32 -3.08 16.39 -0.85
C ALA A 32 -2.21 15.19 -1.27
N LYS A 33 -1.31 15.38 -2.25
CA LYS A 33 -0.32 14.35 -2.61
C LYS A 33 0.63 14.04 -1.45
N GLN A 34 0.99 15.04 -0.66
CA GLN A 34 1.83 14.87 0.53
C GLN A 34 1.10 14.08 1.63
N ILE A 35 -0.17 14.41 1.89
CA ILE A 35 -1.03 13.68 2.84
C ILE A 35 -1.20 12.22 2.40
N ALA A 36 -1.51 11.99 1.12
CA ALA A 36 -1.66 10.64 0.56
C ALA A 36 -0.38 9.82 0.70
N ARG A 37 0.80 10.42 0.46
CA ARG A 37 2.09 9.76 0.63
C ARG A 37 2.35 9.38 2.09
N ILE A 38 2.02 10.26 3.03
CA ILE A 38 2.14 10.00 4.47
C ILE A 38 1.24 8.83 4.88
N ILE A 39 -0.02 8.81 4.43
CA ILE A 39 -0.96 7.72 4.72
C ILE A 39 -0.45 6.38 4.18
N VAL A 40 0.05 6.33 2.96
CA VAL A 40 0.63 5.11 2.37
C VAL A 40 1.83 4.61 3.17
N ILE A 41 2.73 5.51 3.58
CA ILE A 41 3.91 5.15 4.39
C ILE A 41 3.47 4.55 5.73
N LEU A 42 2.48 5.16 6.39
CA LEU A 42 1.93 4.64 7.66
C LEU A 42 1.29 3.26 7.48
N ILE A 43 0.50 3.05 6.42
CA ILE A 43 -0.08 1.74 6.12
C ILE A 43 1.03 0.70 5.84
N GLY A 44 2.08 1.08 5.12
CA GLY A 44 3.24 0.23 4.88
C GLY A 44 3.91 -0.20 6.18
N ILE A 45 4.16 0.75 7.09
CA ILE A 45 4.74 0.47 8.42
C ILE A 45 3.82 -0.44 9.23
N ILE A 46 2.52 -0.15 9.32
CA ILE A 46 1.56 -0.98 10.05
C ILE A 46 1.51 -2.41 9.48
N SER A 47 1.53 -2.54 8.15
CA SER A 47 1.57 -3.85 7.51
C SER A 47 2.84 -4.62 7.86
N LEU A 48 4.01 -3.96 7.84
CA LEU A 48 5.28 -4.57 8.25
C LEU A 48 5.27 -4.98 9.73
N LEU A 49 4.76 -4.12 10.63
CA LEU A 49 4.63 -4.45 12.06
C LEU A 49 3.78 -5.71 12.29
N LYS A 50 2.77 -5.93 11.46
CA LYS A 50 1.94 -7.13 11.51
C LYS A 50 2.69 -8.40 11.10
N TYR A 51 3.67 -8.31 10.20
CA TYR A 51 4.55 -9.43 9.84
C TYR A 51 5.65 -9.68 10.88
N LEU A 52 6.04 -8.66 11.65
CA LEU A 52 6.99 -8.78 12.76
C LEU A 52 6.41 -9.46 14.03
N ALA A 53 5.23 -10.08 13.93
CA ALA A 53 4.58 -10.83 15.01
C ALA A 53 4.25 -10.01 16.27
N VAL A 54 4.12 -8.68 16.14
CA VAL A 54 3.67 -7.79 17.24
C VAL A 54 2.13 -7.81 17.40
N PHE A 55 1.41 -8.63 16.62
CA PHE A 55 -0.04 -8.81 16.71
C PHE A 55 -0.43 -10.28 16.57
#